data_AF-A0A3E1BPF7-F1
#
_entry.id   AF-A0A3E1BPF7-F1
#
_cell.length_a   1.000
_cell.length_b   1.000
_cell.length_c   1.000
_cell.angle_alpha   90.00
_cell.angle_beta   90.00
_cell.angle_gamma   90.00
#
_symmetry.space_group_name_H-M   'P 1'
#
loop_
_entity.id
_entity.type
_entity.pdbx_description
1 polymer ?
#
loop_
_entity_poly.entity_id
_entity_poly.type
_entity_poly.pdbx_seq_one_letter_code
_entity_poly.pdbx_strand_id
1 'polypeptide(L)'
;MTKGSSTQEVDWKLVVRSLKGTGTSEGRMLVEKAILEAGGIPFRLREARRRLFILTTSASEGWPAIIETEGGPVCVIALDDLVDVVMEKGPTLGEVVARGR
;
A
#
# COMPACT_ATOMS: atom_id res chain seq x y z
N MET A 1 19.95 7.91 -23.28
CA MET A 1 18.78 8.53 -22.60
C MET A 1 17.52 8.09 -23.32
N THR A 2 16.93 6.98 -22.90
CA THR A 2 15.59 6.56 -23.32
C THR A 2 14.73 6.61 -22.07
N LYS A 3 13.72 7.48 -22.05
CA LYS A 3 12.69 7.53 -21.00
C LYS A 3 11.99 6.17 -21.03
N GLY A 4 12.34 5.30 -20.07
CA GLY A 4 11.56 4.10 -19.79
C GLY A 4 10.14 4.55 -19.43
N SER A 5 9.15 3.99 -20.11
CA SER A 5 7.76 4.18 -19.75
C SER A 5 7.59 3.69 -18.31
N SER A 6 7.54 4.60 -17.35
CA SER A 6 7.07 4.29 -16.01
C SER A 6 5.62 3.88 -16.18
N THR A 7 5.33 2.58 -16.20
CA THR A 7 4.03 2.07 -15.78
C THR A 7 3.68 2.89 -14.55
N GLN A 8 2.63 3.72 -14.62
CA GLN A 8 2.21 4.51 -13.47
C GLN A 8 1.99 3.49 -12.34
N GLU A 9 2.93 3.45 -11.42
CA GLU A 9 2.84 2.56 -10.26
C GLU A 9 1.58 3.00 -9.53
N VAL A 10 0.59 2.12 -9.51
CA VAL A 10 -0.73 2.46 -9.02
C VAL A 10 -0.57 2.83 -7.55
N ASP A 11 -0.84 4.09 -7.22
CA ASP A 11 -0.79 4.64 -5.87
C ASP A 11 -1.75 3.85 -4.97
N TRP A 12 -1.19 2.92 -4.21
CA TRP A 12 -1.96 1.97 -3.40
C TRP A 12 -2.82 2.71 -2.36
N LYS A 13 -2.37 3.87 -1.86
CA LYS A 13 -3.14 4.69 -0.90
C LYS A 13 -4.41 5.22 -1.55
N LEU A 14 -4.34 5.61 -2.83
CA LEU A 14 -5.51 6.05 -3.60
C LEU A 14 -6.53 4.91 -3.76
N VAL A 15 -6.06 3.71 -4.09
CA VAL A 15 -6.91 2.53 -4.24
C VAL A 15 -7.60 2.22 -2.91
N VAL A 16 -6.85 2.18 -1.81
CA VAL A 16 -7.44 1.92 -0.49
C VAL A 16 -8.45 3.00 -0.09
N ARG A 17 -8.15 4.28 -0.30
CA ARG A 17 -9.09 5.38 -0.01
C ARG A 17 -10.38 5.29 -0.84
N SER A 18 -10.30 4.81 -2.08
CA SER A 18 -11.47 4.62 -2.94
C SER A 18 -12.37 3.48 -2.46
N LEU A 19 -11.79 2.47 -1.80
CA LEU A 19 -12.47 1.23 -1.45
C LEU A 19 -12.90 1.15 0.03
N LYS A 20 -12.24 1.89 0.94
CA LYS A 20 -12.48 1.78 2.40
C LYS A 20 -13.90 2.15 2.84
N GLY A 21 -14.63 2.92 2.03
CA GLY A 21 -15.99 3.39 2.36
C GLY A 21 -17.12 2.47 1.90
N THR A 22 -16.85 1.42 1.11
CA THR A 22 -17.90 0.55 0.54
C THR A 22 -18.42 -0.48 1.53
N GLY A 23 -17.60 -0.88 2.52
CA GLY A 23 -17.97 -1.84 3.56
C GLY A 23 -18.33 -3.25 3.04
N THR A 24 -18.11 -3.53 1.74
CA THR A 24 -18.42 -4.82 1.13
C THR A 24 -17.27 -5.81 1.32
N SER A 25 -17.57 -7.12 1.27
CA SER A 25 -16.55 -8.17 1.27
C SER A 25 -15.58 -8.05 0.09
N GLU A 26 -16.09 -7.68 -1.08
CA GLU A 26 -15.28 -7.40 -2.27
C GLU A 26 -14.36 -6.19 -2.06
N GLY A 27 -14.87 -5.10 -1.49
CA GLY A 27 -14.07 -3.92 -1.14
C GLY A 27 -12.92 -4.27 -0.19
N ARG A 28 -13.19 -5.10 0.82
CA ARG A 28 -12.16 -5.61 1.73
C ARG A 28 -11.08 -6.40 0.99
N MET A 29 -11.46 -7.33 0.10
CA MET A 29 -10.51 -8.13 -0.67
C MET A 29 -9.64 -7.27 -1.59
N LEU A 30 -10.23 -6.25 -2.23
CA LEU A 30 -9.50 -5.34 -3.11
C LEU A 30 -8.52 -4.43 -2.35
N VAL A 31 -8.88 -3.98 -1.14
CA VAL A 31 -7.97 -3.26 -0.24
C VAL A 31 -6.79 -4.14 0.16
N GLU A 32 -7.06 -5.38 0.59
CA GLU A 32 -6.02 -6.34 0.96
C GLU A 32 -5.05 -6.59 -0.21
N LYS A 33 -5.61 -6.83 -1.41
CA LYS A 33 -4.83 -7.03 -2.62
C LYS A 33 -3.92 -5.83 -2.93
N ALA A 34 -4.44 -4.61 -2.86
CA ALA A 34 -3.67 -3.40 -3.14
C ALA A 34 -2.48 -3.23 -2.17
N ILE A 35 -2.68 -3.53 -0.88
CA ILE A 35 -1.63 -3.45 0.14
C ILE A 35 -0.57 -4.56 -0.09
N LEU A 36 -0.99 -5.77 -0.43
CA LEU A 36 -0.08 -6.88 -0.74
C LEU A 36 0.76 -6.60 -1.99
N GLU A 37 0.15 -6.06 -3.05
CA GLU A 37 0.86 -5.68 -4.28
C GLU A 37 1.89 -4.57 -4.00
N ALA A 38 1.52 -3.55 -3.23
CA ALA A 38 2.44 -2.48 -2.84
C ALA A 38 3.58 -2.97 -1.93
N GLY A 39 3.29 -3.94 -1.05
CA GLY A 39 4.27 -4.49 -0.13
C GLY A 39 5.21 -5.53 -0.73
N GLY A 40 4.97 -5.93 -1.98
CA GLY A 40 5.81 -6.85 -2.73
C GLY A 40 5.87 -8.26 -2.11
N ILE A 41 7.04 -8.88 -2.19
CA ILE A 41 7.24 -10.26 -1.69
C ILE A 41 7.26 -10.25 -0.17
N PRO A 42 6.40 -11.04 0.50
CA PRO A 42 6.38 -11.12 1.95
C PRO A 42 7.71 -11.63 2.55
N PHE A 43 8.11 -11.03 3.67
CA PHE A 43 9.28 -11.42 4.44
C PHE A 43 8.90 -12.43 5.52
N ARG A 44 9.70 -13.49 5.66
CA ARG A 44 9.60 -14.33 6.87
C ARG A 44 9.97 -13.50 8.10
N LEU A 45 9.29 -13.75 9.22
CA LEU A 45 9.54 -13.03 10.49
C LEU A 45 11.02 -12.92 10.88
N ARG A 46 11.79 -14.00 10.74
CA ARG A 46 13.23 -14.00 11.05
C ARG A 46 14.03 -13.05 10.16
N GLU A 47 13.64 -12.91 8.89
CA GLU A 47 14.29 -12.02 7.93
C GLU A 47 13.88 -10.57 8.17
N ALA A 48 12.58 -10.33 8.40
CA ALA A 48 12.08 -9.01 8.76
C ALA A 48 12.78 -8.45 10.01
N ARG A 49 12.98 -9.29 11.03
CA ARG A 49 13.73 -8.91 12.24
C ARG A 49 15.17 -8.49 11.95
N ARG A 50 15.87 -9.18 11.04
CA ARG A 50 17.26 -8.87 10.68
C ARG A 50 17.36 -7.58 9.86
N ARG A 51 16.32 -7.25 9.09
CA ARG A 51 16.27 -6.10 8.18
C ARG A 51 15.42 -4.96 8.68
N LEU A 52 15.06 -4.94 9.96
CA LEU A 52 14.05 -4.01 10.48
C LEU A 52 14.36 -2.55 10.11
N PHE A 53 15.61 -2.12 10.24
CA PHE A 53 16.05 -0.77 9.85
C PHE A 53 15.76 -0.43 8.38
N ILE A 54 16.00 -1.37 7.46
CA ILE A 54 15.74 -1.20 6.03
C ILE A 54 14.23 -1.13 5.78
N LEU A 55 13.48 -2.03 6.40
CA LEU A 55 12.01 -2.08 6.24
C LEU A 55 11.34 -0.82 6.76
N THR A 56 11.79 -0.27 7.90
CA THR A 56 11.26 0.98 8.44
C THR A 56 11.64 2.20 7.60
N THR A 57 12.83 2.20 7.00
CA THR A 57 13.25 3.26 6.06
C THR A 57 12.38 3.23 4.81
N SER A 58 12.20 2.06 4.21
CA SER A 58 11.32 1.83 3.05
C SER A 58 9.87 2.25 3.35
N ALA A 59 9.34 1.86 4.51
CA ALA A 59 8.00 2.25 4.96
C ALA A 59 7.87 3.78 5.08
N SER A 60 8.89 4.46 5.58
CA SER A 60 8.91 5.93 5.69
C SER A 60 8.96 6.63 4.32
N GLU A 61 9.39 5.92 3.28
CA GLU A 61 9.39 6.41 1.89
C GLU A 61 8.07 6.10 1.15
N GLY A 62 7.08 5.52 1.83
CA GLY A 62 5.76 5.23 1.26
C GLY A 62 5.55 3.78 0.83
N TRP A 63 6.54 2.92 1.07
CA TRP A 63 6.53 1.52 0.63
C TRP A 63 6.25 0.58 1.80
N PRO A 64 5.03 0.04 1.94
CA PRO A 64 4.73 -0.91 2.99
C PRO A 64 5.59 -2.18 2.84
N ALA A 65 5.72 -2.95 3.91
CA ALA A 65 6.36 -4.27 3.88
C ALA A 65 5.44 -5.31 4.51
N ILE A 66 5.34 -6.49 3.89
CA ILE A 66 4.53 -7.60 4.40
C ILE A 66 5.42 -8.59 5.13
N ILE A 67 5.02 -9.01 6.33
CA ILE A 67 5.71 -9.98 7.16
C ILE A 67 4.80 -11.19 7.35
N GLU A 68 5.25 -12.37 6.95
CA GLU A 68 4.57 -13.63 7.23
C GLU A 68 4.80 -14.06 8.67
N THR A 69 3.70 -14.29 9.39
CA THR A 69 3.68 -14.82 10.76
C THR A 69 2.77 -16.05 10.83
N GLU A 70 2.85 -16.80 11.93
CA GLU A 70 1.96 -17.95 12.18
C GLU A 70 0.48 -17.55 12.27
N GLY A 71 0.19 -16.30 12.65
CA GLY A 71 -1.17 -15.75 12.71
C GLY A 71 -1.66 -15.13 11.39
N GLY A 72 -0.86 -15.19 10.32
CA GLY A 72 -1.13 -14.55 9.04
C GLY A 72 -0.17 -13.39 8.71
N PRO A 73 -0.39 -12.71 7.57
CA PRO A 73 0.45 -11.59 7.14
C PRO A 73 0.23 -10.36 8.01
N VAL A 74 1.32 -9.67 8.35
CA VAL A 74 1.33 -8.38 9.06
C VAL A 74 1.95 -7.33 8.16
N CYS A 75 1.35 -6.15 8.07
CA CYS A 75 1.87 -5.04 7.29
C CYS A 75 2.64 -4.06 8.19
N VAL A 76 3.86 -3.68 7.78
CA VAL A 76 4.60 -2.54 8.32
C VAL A 76 4.40 -1.36 7.37
N ILE A 77 3.93 -0.25 7.92
CA ILE A 77 3.56 0.96 7.17
C ILE A 77 3.96 2.18 8.02
N ALA A 78 4.33 3.28 7.38
CA ALA A 78 4.52 4.55 8.07
C ALA A 78 3.21 5.01 8.74
N LEU A 79 3.33 5.63 9.91
CA LEU A 79 2.17 6.16 10.63
C LEU A 79 1.41 7.18 9.77
N ASP A 80 2.14 8.05 9.09
CA ASP A 80 1.61 9.14 8.27
C ASP A 80 0.74 8.58 7.14
N ASP A 81 1.17 7.47 6.54
CA ASP A 81 0.45 6.77 5.48
C ASP A 81 -0.79 6.05 6.01
N LEU A 82 -0.70 5.47 7.21
CA LEU A 82 -1.86 4.91 7.88
C LEU A 82 -2.90 6.01 8.16
N VAL A 83 -2.45 7.16 8.65
CA VAL A 83 -3.32 8.31 8.92
C VAL A 83 -3.97 8.83 7.64
N ASP A 84 -3.22 9.01 6.55
CA ASP A 84 -3.75 9.37 5.23
C ASP A 84 -4.84 8.39 4.81
N VAL A 85 -4.50 7.09 4.77
CA VAL A 85 -5.44 6.06 4.34
C VAL A 85 -6.67 5.95 5.24
N VAL A 86 -6.57 6.24 6.54
CA VAL A 86 -7.71 6.18 7.48
C VAL A 86 -8.56 7.45 7.43
N MET A 87 -7.94 8.63 7.37
CA MET A 87 -8.62 9.92 7.55
C MET A 87 -9.07 10.56 6.23
N GLU A 88 -8.30 10.42 5.15
CA GLU A 88 -8.58 11.11 3.90
C GLU A 88 -9.79 10.52 3.17
N LYS A 89 -10.61 11.37 2.58
CA LYS A 89 -11.77 10.88 1.81
C LYS A 89 -11.30 10.16 0.54
N GLY A 90 -12.17 9.29 0.00
CA GLY A 90 -11.96 8.73 -1.32
C GLY A 90 -11.76 9.84 -2.36
N PRO A 91 -10.97 9.61 -3.42
CA PRO A 91 -10.69 10.63 -4.41
C PRO A 91 -11.96 11.10 -5.10
N THR A 92 -11.97 12.37 -5.49
CA THR A 92 -13.03 12.93 -6.30
C THR A 92 -12.92 12.44 -7.74
N LEU A 93 -14.05 12.42 -8.46
CA LEU A 93 -14.10 12.05 -9.86
C LEU A 93 -13.16 12.91 -10.73
N GLY A 94 -12.97 14.19 -10.34
CA GLY A 94 -12.01 15.10 -10.99
C GLY A 94 -10.56 14.69 -10.81
N GLU A 95 -10.18 14.20 -9.63
CA GLU A 95 -8.81 13.71 -9.35
C GLU A 95 -8.49 12.43 -10.12
N VAL A 96 -9.48 11.53 -10.26
CA VAL A 96 -9.33 10.30 -11.05
C VAL A 96 -9.14 10.62 -12.53
N VAL A 97 -9.93 11.54 -13.09
CA VAL A 97 -9.85 11.93 -14.51
C VAL A 97 -8.55 12.69 -14.81
N ALA A 98 -8.06 13.52 -13.89
CA ALA A 98 -6.81 14.26 -14.07
C ALA A 98 -5.57 13.36 -14.11
N ARG A 99 -5.58 12.21 -13.42
CA ARG A 99 -4.46 11.26 -13.39
C ARG A 99 -4.44 10.27 -14.56
N GLY A 100 -5.57 10.09 -15.25
CA GLY A 100 -5.71 9.19 -16.40
C GLY A 100 -5.42 9.83 -17.77
N ARG A 101 -5.02 11.11 -17.80
CA ARG A 101 -4.53 11.83 -18.98
C ARG A 101 -3.03 12.00 -18.92
#